data_AF-A0A7V5R9Q6-F1
#
_entry.id   AF-A0A7V5R9Q6-F1
#
_cell.length_a   1.000
_cell.length_b   1.000
_cell.length_c   1.000
_cell.angle_alpha   90.00
_cell.angle_beta   90.00
_cell.angle_gamma   90.00
#
_symmetry.space_group_name_H-M   'P 1'
#
loop_
_entity.id
_entity.type
_entity.pdbx_description
1 polymer ?
#
loop_
_entity_poly.entity_id
_entity_poly.type
_entity_poly.pdbx_seq_one_letter_code
_entity_poly.pdbx_strand_id
1 'polypeptide(L)'
;MSTVGKGTRTSHVFYAAILLASLLLVSCQSKTDEAKVDAASLRGGETRETLSPAYFTGKAARAYQIAKEIPDVLDSIYCYCDCKPNFGHKSLLTCYVDQHAMHCDVCMNEALMAYDMYKQGMDVVEIRAEIDRRFARKR
;
A
#
# COMPACT_ATOMS: atom_id res chain seq x y z
N MET A 1 38.35 -66.34 23.56
CA MET A 1 38.52 -64.91 23.24
C MET A 1 37.61 -64.57 22.08
N SER A 2 36.54 -63.78 22.32
CA SER A 2 36.46 -62.34 21.95
C SER A 2 36.18 -62.18 20.44
N THR A 3 35.16 -61.53 19.89
CA THR A 3 34.21 -60.46 20.31
C THR A 3 33.14 -60.38 19.18
N VAL A 4 31.83 -60.20 19.45
CA VAL A 4 31.07 -58.92 19.42
C VAL A 4 31.25 -58.14 18.09
N GLY A 5 30.23 -57.67 17.36
CA GLY A 5 28.79 -57.53 17.61
C GLY A 5 28.03 -56.97 16.39
N LYS A 6 26.70 -57.10 16.45
CA LYS A 6 25.68 -56.53 15.55
C LYS A 6 25.71 -55.00 15.62
N GLY A 7 25.44 -54.27 14.53
CA GLY A 7 25.37 -52.80 14.62
C GLY A 7 24.93 -52.03 13.36
N THR A 8 23.62 -52.00 13.11
CA THR A 8 22.80 -50.77 12.93
C THR A 8 23.17 -49.69 11.89
N ARG A 9 24.15 -49.88 10.99
CA ARG A 9 24.60 -48.78 10.09
C ARG A 9 23.60 -48.33 9.03
N THR A 10 22.66 -49.17 8.60
CA THR A 10 21.72 -48.82 7.53
C THR A 10 20.55 -47.97 8.01
N SER A 11 20.00 -48.22 9.20
CA SER A 11 18.87 -47.43 9.73
C SER A 11 19.20 -45.95 9.92
N HIS A 12 20.41 -45.61 10.38
CA HIS A 12 20.77 -44.22 10.65
C HIS A 12 20.88 -43.35 9.38
N VAL A 13 21.26 -43.95 8.24
CA VAL A 13 21.34 -43.23 6.96
C VAL A 13 19.93 -42.94 6.41
N PHE A 14 19.01 -43.89 6.55
CA PHE A 14 17.60 -43.69 6.20
C PHE A 14 16.92 -42.66 7.11
N TYR A 15 17.15 -42.70 8.42
CA TYR A 15 16.61 -41.71 9.34
C TYR A 15 17.17 -40.30 9.11
N ALA A 16 18.45 -40.17 8.76
CA ALA A 16 19.06 -38.89 8.40
C ALA A 16 18.49 -38.31 7.10
N ALA A 17 18.23 -39.14 6.09
CA ALA A 17 17.61 -38.71 4.83
C ALA A 17 16.14 -38.28 5.00
N ILE A 18 15.38 -38.98 5.85
CA ILE A 18 13.99 -38.65 6.16
C ILE A 18 13.90 -37.36 7.00
N LEU A 19 14.84 -37.12 7.92
CA LEU A 19 14.93 -35.88 8.71
C LEU A 19 15.34 -34.66 7.87
N LEU A 20 16.21 -34.82 6.87
CA LEU A 20 16.51 -33.74 5.92
C LEU A 20 15.33 -33.42 4.98
N ALA A 21 14.57 -34.44 4.56
CA ALA A 21 13.38 -34.25 3.74
C ALA A 21 12.23 -33.56 4.49
N SER A 22 12.08 -33.81 5.79
CA SER A 22 11.06 -33.14 6.62
C SER A 22 11.43 -31.70 6.98
N LEU A 23 12.72 -31.34 7.04
CA LEU A 23 13.15 -29.93 7.18
C LEU A 23 12.86 -29.07 5.93
N LEU A 24 12.75 -29.68 4.74
CA LEU A 24 12.45 -28.96 3.49
C LEU A 24 10.95 -28.74 3.23
N LEU A 25 10.06 -29.38 3.99
CA LEU A 25 8.60 -29.23 3.84
C LEU A 25 7.99 -28.15 4.75
N VAL A 26 8.76 -27.60 5.71
CA VAL A 26 8.32 -26.51 6.60
C VAL A 26 8.65 -25.14 5.97
N SER A 27 8.15 -24.89 4.77
CA SER A 27 8.25 -23.56 4.12
C SER A 27 6.98 -23.12 3.39
N CYS A 28 5.84 -23.74 3.66
CA CYS A 28 4.57 -23.22 3.17
C CYS A 28 3.44 -23.53 4.14
N GLN A 29 3.11 -22.57 5.00
CA GLN A 29 1.72 -22.23 5.32
C GLN A 29 1.68 -21.03 6.26
N SER A 30 1.56 -19.85 5.66
CA SER A 30 0.89 -18.71 6.27
C SER A 30 0.03 -18.05 5.19
N LYS A 31 -1.06 -18.72 4.82
CA LYS A 31 -2.20 -18.05 4.20
C LYS A 31 -3.25 -17.94 5.29
N THR A 32 -3.15 -16.88 6.07
CA THR A 32 -4.31 -16.35 6.79
C THR A 32 -5.22 -15.77 5.72
N ASP A 33 -6.44 -16.27 5.64
CA ASP A 33 -7.50 -15.68 4.82
C ASP A 33 -7.83 -14.29 5.40
N GLU A 34 -7.06 -13.28 4.99
CA GLU A 34 -7.40 -11.88 5.25
C GLU A 34 -8.63 -11.54 4.42
N ALA A 35 -9.66 -11.01 5.07
CA ALA A 35 -10.81 -10.43 4.39
C ALA A 35 -10.29 -9.38 3.40
N LYS A 36 -10.36 -9.66 2.08
CA LYS A 36 -10.04 -8.68 1.05
C LYS A 36 -10.93 -7.46 1.25
N VAL A 37 -10.35 -6.37 1.77
CA VAL A 37 -11.00 -5.06 1.75
C VAL A 37 -11.29 -4.73 0.30
N ASP A 38 -12.54 -4.46 -0.02
CA ASP A 38 -12.88 -4.04 -1.37
C ASP A 38 -12.37 -2.60 -1.59
N ALA A 39 -11.64 -2.39 -2.69
CA ALA A 39 -11.05 -1.10 -3.03
C ALA A 39 -12.09 0.03 -3.19
N ALA A 40 -13.33 -0.33 -3.53
CA ALA A 40 -14.40 0.62 -3.78
C ALA A 40 -14.96 1.23 -2.48
N SER A 41 -15.03 0.46 -1.40
CA SER A 41 -15.50 0.91 -0.08
C SER A 41 -14.57 1.94 0.57
N LEU A 42 -13.32 2.03 0.11
CA LEU A 42 -12.35 3.01 0.60
C LEU A 42 -12.59 4.42 0.06
N ARG A 43 -13.34 4.57 -1.03
CA ARG A 43 -13.55 5.84 -1.74
C ARG A 43 -14.30 6.86 -0.89
N GLY A 44 -13.82 8.09 -0.89
CA GLY A 44 -14.50 9.24 -0.29
C GLY A 44 -15.71 9.73 -1.09
N GLY A 45 -15.88 9.24 -2.32
CA GLY A 45 -17.05 9.43 -3.16
C GLY A 45 -17.05 10.74 -3.95
N GLU A 46 -15.89 11.32 -4.25
CA GLU A 46 -15.81 12.53 -5.09
C GLU A 46 -16.16 12.20 -6.54
N THR A 47 -17.09 12.98 -7.10
CA THR A 47 -17.65 12.75 -8.44
C THR A 47 -17.43 13.92 -9.39
N ARG A 48 -16.96 15.06 -8.87
CA ARG A 48 -16.59 16.22 -9.68
C ARG A 48 -15.26 15.98 -10.38
N GLU A 49 -15.10 16.62 -11.53
CA GLU A 49 -13.83 16.63 -12.25
C GLU A 49 -12.79 17.47 -11.51
N THR A 50 -11.52 17.04 -11.59
CA THR A 50 -10.39 17.82 -11.08
C THR A 50 -10.10 19.00 -12.01
N LEU A 51 -9.52 20.06 -11.45
CA LEU A 51 -9.10 21.21 -12.26
C LEU A 51 -7.97 20.82 -13.22
N SER A 52 -7.98 21.45 -14.40
CA SER A 52 -6.94 21.23 -15.40
C SER A 52 -5.55 21.63 -14.86
N PRO A 53 -4.52 20.78 -15.02
CA PRO A 53 -3.17 21.13 -14.60
C PRO A 53 -2.59 22.34 -15.35
N ALA A 54 -3.15 22.70 -16.51
CA ALA A 54 -2.75 23.87 -17.29
C ALA A 54 -2.96 25.22 -16.57
N TYR A 55 -3.76 25.25 -15.49
CA TYR A 55 -3.94 26.44 -14.66
C TYR A 55 -2.81 26.67 -13.65
N PHE A 56 -1.88 25.72 -13.51
CA PHE A 56 -0.86 25.74 -12.47
C PHE A 56 0.53 25.56 -13.07
N THR A 57 1.56 25.74 -12.25
CA THR A 57 2.97 25.52 -12.62
C THR A 57 3.69 24.67 -11.57
N GLY A 58 4.84 24.10 -11.96
CA GLY A 58 5.72 23.39 -11.04
C GLY A 58 5.05 22.20 -10.32
N LYS A 59 5.29 22.09 -9.01
CA LYS A 59 4.76 21.00 -8.18
C LYS A 59 3.23 20.93 -8.20
N ALA A 60 2.55 22.07 -8.18
CA ALA A 60 1.10 22.12 -8.26
C ALA A 60 0.61 21.54 -9.59
N ALA A 61 1.13 21.99 -10.73
CA ALA A 61 0.77 21.43 -12.04
C ALA A 61 0.93 19.91 -12.09
N ARG A 62 2.03 19.40 -11.53
CA ARG A 62 2.26 17.95 -11.46
C ARG A 62 1.24 17.23 -10.58
N ALA A 63 0.89 17.80 -9.43
CA ALA A 63 -0.08 17.21 -8.51
C ALA A 63 -1.50 17.19 -9.10
N TYR A 64 -1.95 18.26 -9.77
CA TYR A 64 -3.24 18.28 -10.47
C TYR A 64 -3.26 17.30 -11.66
N GLN A 65 -2.14 17.15 -12.37
CA GLN A 65 -2.02 16.15 -13.44
C GLN A 65 -2.15 14.73 -12.88
N ILE A 66 -1.52 14.44 -11.73
CA ILE A 66 -1.66 13.17 -11.03
C ILE A 66 -3.12 12.92 -10.60
N ALA A 67 -3.78 13.93 -10.05
CA ALA A 67 -5.18 13.80 -9.63
C ALA A 67 -6.12 13.47 -10.79
N LYS A 68 -5.78 13.91 -12.01
CA LYS A 68 -6.48 13.52 -13.24
C LYS A 68 -6.12 12.10 -13.72
N GLU A 69 -4.88 11.64 -13.50
CA GLU A 69 -4.41 10.31 -13.93
C GLU A 69 -4.92 9.16 -13.05
N ILE A 70 -5.00 9.38 -11.73
CA ILE A 70 -5.35 8.33 -10.75
C ILE A 70 -6.47 8.76 -9.78
N PRO A 71 -7.61 9.28 -10.29
CA PRO A 71 -8.65 9.87 -9.44
C PRO A 71 -9.19 8.87 -8.42
N ASP A 72 -9.44 7.62 -8.82
CA ASP A 72 -9.94 6.57 -7.94
C ASP A 72 -9.00 6.25 -6.77
N VAL A 73 -7.68 6.33 -7.00
CA VAL A 73 -6.68 6.11 -5.95
C VAL A 73 -6.70 7.27 -4.96
N LEU A 74 -6.69 8.51 -5.46
CA LEU A 74 -6.73 9.69 -4.60
C LEU A 74 -8.07 9.84 -3.86
N ASP A 75 -9.17 9.35 -4.43
CA ASP A 75 -10.46 9.36 -3.75
C ASP A 75 -10.51 8.35 -2.60
N SER A 76 -9.71 7.28 -2.67
CA SER A 76 -9.56 6.29 -1.60
C SER A 76 -8.61 6.70 -0.47
N ILE A 77 -8.02 7.90 -0.53
CA ILE A 77 -7.05 8.41 0.45
C ILE A 77 -7.68 9.55 1.27
N TYR A 78 -7.53 9.50 2.60
CA TYR A 78 -7.79 10.67 3.45
C TYR A 78 -6.64 11.67 3.30
N CYS A 79 -6.96 12.95 3.12
CA CYS A 79 -5.93 13.99 3.11
C CYS A 79 -5.63 14.49 4.52
N TYR A 80 -4.38 14.38 4.95
CA TYR A 80 -3.95 14.76 6.30
C TYR A 80 -3.64 16.25 6.46
N CYS A 81 -4.11 17.11 5.56
CA CYS A 81 -4.06 18.56 5.76
C CYS A 81 -5.19 19.11 6.64
N ASP A 82 -6.10 18.24 7.10
CA ASP A 82 -7.21 18.53 8.02
C ASP A 82 -8.15 19.66 7.55
N CYS A 83 -8.28 19.84 6.23
CA CYS A 83 -9.17 20.82 5.63
C CYS A 83 -10.66 20.39 5.66
N LYS A 84 -10.95 19.10 5.90
CA LYS A 84 -12.31 18.54 5.86
C LYS A 84 -13.36 19.35 6.65
N PRO A 85 -13.12 19.77 7.92
CA PRO A 85 -14.13 20.49 8.69
C PRO A 85 -14.48 21.87 8.12
N ASN A 86 -13.51 22.52 7.47
CA ASN A 86 -13.63 23.93 7.03
C ASN A 86 -13.99 24.05 5.54
N PHE A 87 -13.56 23.10 4.71
CA PHE A 87 -13.73 23.12 3.26
C PHE A 87 -14.69 22.04 2.74
N GLY A 88 -15.09 21.07 3.59
CA GLY A 88 -15.93 19.95 3.17
C GLY A 88 -15.22 18.93 2.28
N HIS A 89 -13.88 18.97 2.22
CA HIS A 89 -13.09 18.01 1.45
C HIS A 89 -13.14 16.62 2.09
N LYS A 90 -13.57 15.61 1.34
CA LYS A 90 -13.90 14.27 1.87
C LYS A 90 -12.82 13.22 1.60
N SER A 91 -11.98 13.46 0.61
CA SER A 91 -10.83 12.65 0.22
C SER A 91 -9.71 13.55 -0.30
N LEU A 92 -8.52 13.00 -0.52
CA LEU A 92 -7.43 13.70 -1.18
C LEU A 92 -7.80 14.19 -2.58
N LEU A 93 -8.58 13.41 -3.35
CA LEU A 93 -9.10 13.86 -4.65
C LEU A 93 -9.90 15.16 -4.54
N THR A 94 -10.65 15.34 -3.45
CA THR A 94 -11.50 16.52 -3.27
C THR A 94 -10.70 17.81 -3.19
N CYS A 95 -9.43 17.77 -2.77
CA CYS A 95 -8.58 18.95 -2.77
C CYS A 95 -8.18 19.44 -4.18
N TYR A 96 -8.40 18.61 -5.20
CA TYR A 96 -8.01 18.89 -6.60
C TYR A 96 -9.17 19.31 -7.50
N VAL A 97 -10.40 19.32 -6.99
CA VAL A 97 -11.59 19.84 -7.72
C VAL A 97 -11.75 21.35 -7.55
N ASP A 98 -10.95 21.96 -6.67
CA ASP A 98 -10.80 23.40 -6.49
C ASP A 98 -9.30 23.76 -6.39
N GLN A 99 -8.99 25.01 -6.03
CA GLN A 99 -7.62 25.51 -5.97
C GLN A 99 -6.88 25.20 -4.66
N HIS A 100 -7.47 24.48 -3.70
CA HIS A 100 -6.84 24.30 -2.38
C HIS A 100 -5.47 23.59 -2.49
N ALA A 101 -5.38 22.51 -3.27
CA ALA A 101 -4.15 21.73 -3.36
C ALA A 101 -2.94 22.55 -3.83
N MET A 102 -3.13 23.60 -4.64
CA MET A 102 -2.02 24.44 -5.10
C MET A 102 -1.34 25.22 -3.96
N HIS A 103 -2.03 25.39 -2.82
CA HIS A 103 -1.56 26.11 -1.64
C HIS A 103 -1.17 25.18 -0.48
N CYS A 104 -1.23 23.86 -0.67
CA CYS A 104 -1.01 22.90 0.41
C CYS A 104 0.05 21.87 0.03
N ASP A 105 1.20 21.95 0.69
CA ASP A 105 2.29 20.99 0.50
C ASP A 105 1.91 19.56 0.91
N VAL A 106 1.04 19.40 1.90
CA VAL A 106 0.56 18.07 2.33
C VAL A 106 -0.23 17.42 1.20
N CYS A 107 -1.24 18.12 0.64
CA CYS A 107 -2.03 17.60 -0.48
C CYS A 107 -1.14 17.18 -1.65
N MET A 108 -0.19 18.05 -2.04
CA MET A 108 0.70 17.77 -3.16
C MET A 108 1.65 16.61 -2.88
N ASN A 109 2.20 16.51 -1.66
CA ASN A 109 3.12 15.44 -1.28
C ASN A 109 2.42 14.07 -1.20
N GLU A 110 1.20 14.03 -0.67
CA GLU A 110 0.40 12.79 -0.63
C GLU A 110 0.06 12.30 -2.04
N ALA A 111 -0.34 13.20 -2.95
CA ALA A 111 -0.62 12.82 -4.34
C ALA A 111 0.62 12.31 -5.08
N LEU A 112 1.77 12.98 -4.91
CA LEU A 112 3.04 12.53 -5.48
C LEU A 112 3.42 11.13 -4.95
N MET A 113 3.33 10.92 -3.64
CA MET A 113 3.62 9.63 -3.02
C MET A 113 2.66 8.53 -3.48
N ALA A 114 1.36 8.82 -3.53
CA ALA A 114 0.33 7.90 -4.02
C ALA A 114 0.64 7.47 -5.45
N TYR A 115 1.00 8.43 -6.30
CA TYR A 115 1.35 8.17 -7.68
C TYR A 115 2.60 7.32 -7.83
N ASP A 116 3.66 7.60 -7.08
CA ASP A 116 4.90 6.81 -7.14
C ASP A 116 4.64 5.34 -6.79
N MET A 117 3.80 5.07 -5.78
CA MET A 117 3.40 3.72 -5.38
C MET A 117 2.46 3.06 -6.41
N TYR A 118 1.51 3.82 -6.94
CA TYR A 118 0.65 3.36 -8.03
C TYR A 118 1.46 2.94 -9.27
N LYS A 119 2.48 3.73 -9.63
CA LYS A 119 3.40 3.41 -10.74
C LYS A 119 4.27 2.18 -10.47
N GLN A 120 4.49 1.84 -9.21
CA GLN A 120 5.15 0.59 -8.79
C GLN A 120 4.19 -0.61 -8.78
N GLY A 121 2.89 -0.42 -9.05
CA GLY A 121 1.90 -1.49 -9.12
C GLY A 121 1.33 -1.91 -7.77
N MET A 122 1.50 -1.10 -6.73
CA MET A 122 0.91 -1.36 -5.42
C MET A 122 -0.62 -1.26 -5.47
N ASP A 123 -1.31 -2.07 -4.66
CA ASP A 123 -2.76 -2.02 -4.53
C ASP A 123 -3.23 -0.77 -3.75
N VAL A 124 -4.43 -0.27 -4.02
CA VAL A 124 -4.96 0.95 -3.36
C VAL A 124 -5.06 0.81 -1.84
N VAL A 125 -5.33 -0.40 -1.33
CA VAL A 125 -5.37 -0.67 0.12
C VAL A 125 -3.98 -0.46 0.72
N GLU A 126 -2.93 -0.94 0.03
CA GLU A 126 -1.53 -0.78 0.45
C GLU A 126 -1.06 0.68 0.35
N ILE A 127 -1.39 1.36 -0.75
CA ILE A 127 -1.10 2.79 -0.96
C ILE A 127 -1.70 3.63 0.17
N ARG A 128 -2.99 3.40 0.49
CA ARG A 128 -3.68 4.09 1.58
C ARG A 128 -2.99 3.83 2.91
N ALA A 129 -2.73 2.55 3.23
CA ALA A 129 -2.08 2.19 4.49
C ALA A 129 -0.70 2.85 4.65
N GLU A 130 0.07 2.95 3.57
CA GLU A 130 1.39 3.60 3.59
C GLU A 130 1.29 5.12 3.76
N ILE A 131 0.33 5.78 3.11
CA ILE A 131 0.07 7.21 3.33
C ILE A 131 -0.38 7.46 4.77
N ASP A 132 -1.33 6.68 5.27
CA ASP A 132 -1.81 6.77 6.65
C ASP A 132 -0.63 6.64 7.63
N ARG A 133 0.26 5.64 7.41
CA ARG A 133 1.47 5.45 8.22
C ARG A 133 2.42 6.65 8.16
N ARG A 134 2.58 7.26 6.98
CA ARG A 134 3.53 8.35 6.74
C ARG A 134 3.05 9.69 7.30
N PHE A 135 1.76 9.99 7.17
CA PHE A 135 1.19 11.30 7.44
C PHE A 135 0.41 11.38 8.75
N ALA A 136 -0.25 10.31 9.21
CA ALA A 136 -1.02 10.35 10.46
C ALA A 136 -0.16 10.57 11.73
N ARG A 137 1.11 10.15 11.69
CA ARG A 137 2.07 10.26 12.81
C ARG A 137 2.73 11.64 12.90
N LYS A 138 2.64 12.48 11.88
CA LYS A 138 3.22 13.85 11.92
C LYS A 138 2.34 14.85 12.70
N ARG A 139 1.48 14.34 13.58
CA ARG A 139 0.78 15.09 14.62
C ARG A 139 1.62 15.18 15.88
#